data_AF-A0AAU2GEW5-F1
#
_entry.id   AF-A0AAU2GEW5-F1
#
_cell.length_a   1.000
_cell.length_b   1.000
_cell.length_c   1.000
_cell.angle_alpha   90.00
_cell.angle_beta   90.00
_cell.angle_gamma   90.00
#
_symmetry.space_group_name_H-M   'P 1'
#
loop_
_entity.id
_entity.type
_entity.pdbx_description
1 polymer ?
#
loop_
_entity_poly.entity_id
_entity_poly.type
_entity_poly.pdbx_seq_one_letter_code
_entity_poly.pdbx_strand_id
1 'polypeptide(L)'
;MKLTRSALALTVGALAPALLLATPALAAGSAAAAPAKVAAVTAGESPYDTMSDAELRAEVTRILATNPGKGVTQEANKALAGTTEDVRTFLKTGLAKAQDDDNKVAILKILFGKPGKGVTREANAALDGTPADRVAFLATGFAKAQDEDNMVAIGRILFANPSTGKAVKREANAALNGTPADRIAFLATGFAKAQDEDNKVAIGRILFANPSTGKAVKREANAALDGTPADRTAFLKAGLRLAQAEDDRVDVGRILARPGISDALRAAAQKVVDGTPEELRYFITIGQYQV
;
A
#
# COMPACT_ATOMS: atom_id res chain seq x y z
N MET A 1 -12.17 19.35 -14.94
CA MET A 1 -12.00 17.89 -14.86
C MET A 1 -11.91 17.49 -13.39
N LYS A 2 -12.90 16.74 -12.88
CA LYS A 2 -13.02 16.37 -11.47
C LYS A 2 -12.05 15.22 -11.16
N LEU A 3 -11.06 15.44 -10.30
CA LEU A 3 -10.17 14.39 -9.82
C LEU A 3 -10.78 13.76 -8.56
N THR A 4 -11.30 12.56 -8.73
CA THR A 4 -11.80 11.69 -7.66
C THR A 4 -10.65 11.25 -6.75
N ARG A 5 -10.68 11.69 -5.50
CA ARG A 5 -9.81 11.21 -4.41
C ARG A 5 -10.36 9.86 -3.94
N SER A 6 -9.71 8.75 -4.32
CA SER A 6 -9.99 7.45 -3.74
C SER A 6 -9.16 7.26 -2.47
N ALA A 7 -9.79 7.41 -1.31
CA ALA A 7 -9.22 7.02 -0.03
C ALA A 7 -9.27 5.49 0.08
N LEU A 8 -8.10 4.85 0.10
CA LEU A 8 -7.98 3.41 0.33
C LEU A 8 -8.02 3.17 1.84
N ALA A 9 -9.16 2.77 2.37
CA ALA A 9 -9.29 2.34 3.76
C ALA A 9 -8.74 0.91 3.88
N LEU A 10 -7.55 0.76 4.46
CA LEU A 10 -6.99 -0.53 4.86
C LEU A 10 -7.64 -0.96 6.18
N THR A 11 -8.64 -1.83 6.09
CA THR A 11 -9.17 -2.57 7.25
C THR A 11 -8.22 -3.69 7.61
N VAL A 12 -7.47 -3.54 8.69
CA VAL A 12 -6.68 -4.61 9.31
C VAL A 12 -7.65 -5.56 10.02
N GLY A 13 -8.10 -6.59 9.31
CA GLY A 13 -8.76 -7.74 9.92
C GLY A 13 -7.69 -8.71 10.42
N ALA A 14 -7.45 -8.73 11.73
CA ALA A 14 -6.62 -9.75 12.36
C ALA A 14 -7.34 -11.11 12.30
N LEU A 15 -7.07 -11.90 11.26
CA LEU A 15 -7.32 -13.34 11.31
C LEU A 15 -6.10 -13.99 11.97
N ALA A 16 -6.24 -14.36 13.24
CA ALA A 16 -5.28 -15.23 13.91
C ALA A 16 -5.58 -16.69 13.52
N PRO A 17 -4.66 -17.40 12.84
CA PRO A 17 -4.75 -18.85 12.77
C PRO A 17 -4.30 -19.43 14.12
N ALA A 18 -5.23 -20.08 14.83
CA ALA A 18 -4.90 -20.91 15.97
C ALA A 18 -4.18 -22.18 15.49
N LEU A 19 -2.84 -22.13 15.40
CA LEU A 19 -2.02 -23.33 15.23
C LEU A 19 -1.80 -23.99 16.60
N LEU A 20 -2.42 -25.14 16.83
CA LEU A 20 -2.01 -26.04 17.91
C LEU A 20 -0.93 -26.99 17.36
N LEU A 21 0.34 -26.67 17.61
CA LEU A 21 1.46 -27.61 17.45
C LEU A 21 1.59 -28.41 18.75
N ALA A 22 1.07 -29.63 18.77
CA ALA A 22 1.36 -30.59 19.83
C ALA A 22 2.73 -31.25 19.56
N THR A 23 3.78 -30.77 20.23
CA THR A 23 5.08 -31.46 20.30
C THR A 23 5.20 -32.22 21.63
N PRO A 24 5.58 -33.50 21.67
CA PRO A 24 6.02 -34.12 22.91
C PRO A 24 7.42 -33.61 23.27
N ALA A 25 7.57 -33.14 24.50
CA ALA A 25 8.86 -32.83 25.10
C ALA A 25 9.64 -34.13 25.35
N LEU A 26 10.84 -34.25 24.76
CA LEU A 26 11.76 -35.34 25.05
C LEU A 26 12.82 -34.87 26.05
N ALA A 27 12.65 -35.27 27.31
CA ALA A 27 13.67 -35.12 28.34
C ALA A 27 14.76 -36.20 28.13
N ALA A 28 16.02 -35.77 28.10
CA ALA A 28 17.17 -36.66 28.07
C ALA A 28 17.31 -37.38 29.42
N GLY A 29 17.29 -38.71 29.38
CA GLY A 29 17.57 -39.57 30.52
C GLY A 29 18.00 -40.95 30.02
N SER A 30 19.31 -41.16 29.91
CA SER A 30 19.93 -42.44 29.55
C SER A 30 19.84 -43.41 30.72
N ALA A 31 19.11 -44.52 30.55
CA ALA A 31 19.31 -45.76 31.30
C ALA A 31 18.70 -46.94 30.53
N ALA A 32 19.53 -47.96 30.28
CA ALA A 32 19.21 -49.15 29.50
C ALA A 32 18.25 -50.12 30.22
N ALA A 33 17.24 -50.64 29.52
CA ALA A 33 16.52 -51.86 29.93
C ALA A 33 15.75 -52.51 28.76
N ALA A 34 16.06 -53.80 28.51
CA ALA A 34 15.31 -54.91 27.88
C ALA A 34 14.52 -54.71 26.56
N PRO A 35 14.55 -55.70 25.62
CA PRO A 35 13.70 -55.68 24.44
C PRO A 35 12.25 -56.02 24.84
N ALA A 36 11.43 -54.99 25.04
CA ALA A 36 9.98 -55.16 25.07
C ALA A 36 9.50 -55.47 23.64
N LYS A 37 8.68 -56.52 23.49
CA LYS A 37 7.92 -56.82 22.27
C LYS A 37 7.34 -55.51 21.71
N VAL A 38 7.80 -55.12 20.52
CA VAL A 38 7.13 -54.10 19.72
C VAL A 38 5.81 -54.73 19.28
N ALA A 39 4.75 -54.45 20.03
CA ALA A 39 3.41 -54.56 19.47
C ALA A 39 3.40 -53.63 18.25
N ALA A 40 3.22 -54.23 17.08
CA ALA A 40 3.04 -53.48 15.85
C ALA A 40 1.89 -52.49 16.07
N VAL A 41 2.20 -51.20 16.09
CA VAL A 41 1.19 -50.16 15.92
C VAL A 41 0.60 -50.40 14.54
N THR A 42 -0.67 -50.80 14.52
CA THR A 42 -1.46 -50.91 13.30
C THR A 42 -1.52 -49.51 12.66
N ALA A 43 -0.72 -49.33 11.61
CA ALA A 43 -0.90 -48.23 10.69
C ALA A 43 -2.25 -48.45 9.97
N GLY A 44 -3.33 -47.85 10.47
CA GLY A 44 -4.64 -47.99 9.83
C GLY A 44 -5.87 -47.45 10.56
N GLU A 45 -5.87 -47.30 11.89
CA GLU A 45 -7.07 -46.84 12.62
C GLU A 45 -6.99 -45.35 12.94
N SER A 46 -8.01 -44.61 12.49
CA SER A 46 -8.17 -43.19 12.82
C SER A 46 -8.60 -43.08 14.28
N PRO A 47 -8.16 -42.06 15.04
CA PRO A 47 -8.63 -41.85 16.42
C PRO A 47 -10.15 -41.72 16.52
N TYR A 48 -10.83 -41.36 15.43
CA TYR A 48 -12.30 -41.25 15.36
C TYR A 48 -13.02 -42.60 15.19
N ASP A 49 -12.30 -43.70 14.93
CA ASP A 49 -12.90 -45.03 14.73
C ASP A 49 -13.42 -45.64 16.03
N THR A 50 -12.75 -45.35 17.14
CA THR A 50 -13.08 -45.90 18.47
C THR A 50 -13.94 -44.96 19.31
N MET A 51 -14.13 -43.71 18.88
CA MET A 51 -14.94 -42.72 19.60
C MET A 51 -16.43 -43.03 19.50
N SER A 52 -17.14 -42.85 20.61
CA SER A 52 -18.59 -42.88 20.69
C SER A 52 -19.23 -41.70 19.94
N ASP A 53 -20.52 -41.81 19.61
CA ASP A 53 -21.26 -40.72 18.94
C ASP A 53 -21.21 -39.41 19.75
N ALA A 54 -21.38 -39.50 21.08
CA ALA A 54 -21.33 -38.33 21.96
C ALA A 54 -19.96 -37.63 21.91
N GLU A 55 -18.87 -38.40 21.86
CA GLU A 55 -17.50 -37.86 21.76
C GLU A 55 -17.24 -37.22 20.40
N LEU A 56 -17.68 -37.86 19.30
CA LEU A 56 -17.57 -37.33 17.94
C LEU A 56 -18.34 -36.00 17.79
N ARG A 57 -19.58 -35.94 18.28
CA ARG A 57 -20.41 -34.72 18.24
C ARG A 57 -19.82 -33.61 19.11
N ALA A 58 -19.25 -33.95 20.27
CA ALA A 58 -18.54 -32.99 21.11
C ALA A 58 -17.29 -32.42 20.41
N GLU A 59 -16.58 -33.23 19.62
CA GLU A 59 -15.44 -32.77 18.82
C GLU A 59 -15.86 -31.74 17.77
N VAL A 60 -16.91 -32.05 16.99
CA VAL A 60 -17.43 -31.10 15.98
C VAL A 60 -17.94 -29.82 16.62
N THR A 61 -18.57 -29.90 17.79
CA THR A 61 -19.01 -28.71 18.55
C THR A 61 -17.83 -27.87 19.01
N ARG A 62 -16.72 -28.50 19.45
CA ARG A 62 -15.48 -27.78 19.79
C ARG A 62 -14.86 -27.10 18.57
N ILE A 63 -14.88 -27.74 17.40
CA ILE A 63 -14.45 -27.10 16.14
C ILE A 63 -15.30 -25.87 15.83
N LEU A 64 -16.64 -25.97 15.92
CA LEU A 64 -17.54 -24.83 15.69
C LEU A 64 -17.30 -23.69 16.68
N ALA A 65 -16.94 -23.99 17.94
CA ALA A 65 -16.60 -22.99 18.95
C ALA A 65 -15.32 -22.19 18.63
N THR A 66 -14.46 -22.67 17.73
CA THR A 66 -13.29 -21.90 17.26
C THR A 66 -13.65 -20.80 16.25
N ASN A 67 -14.93 -20.65 15.91
CA ASN A 67 -15.43 -19.76 14.86
C ASN A 67 -14.73 -20.00 13.51
N PRO A 68 -14.85 -21.22 12.96
CA PRO A 68 -14.15 -21.59 11.74
C PRO A 68 -14.76 -20.88 10.52
N GLY A 69 -14.15 -21.09 9.35
CA GLY A 69 -14.65 -20.55 8.09
C GLY A 69 -16.06 -21.04 7.74
N LYS A 70 -16.65 -20.42 6.70
CA LYS A 70 -18.04 -20.70 6.31
C LYS A 70 -18.20 -22.13 5.79
N GLY A 71 -17.23 -22.63 5.03
CA GLY A 71 -17.21 -24.00 4.53
C GLY A 71 -17.18 -25.00 5.67
N VAL A 72 -16.26 -24.84 6.62
CA VAL A 72 -16.19 -25.71 7.82
C VAL A 72 -17.49 -25.65 8.61
N THR A 73 -18.05 -24.46 8.83
CA THR A 73 -19.30 -24.29 9.59
C THR A 73 -20.47 -25.02 8.91
N GLN A 74 -20.58 -24.94 7.59
CA GLN A 74 -21.64 -25.59 6.82
C GLN A 74 -21.51 -27.12 6.87
N GLU A 75 -20.33 -27.66 6.60
CA GLU A 75 -20.10 -29.10 6.58
C GLU A 75 -20.19 -29.72 7.99
N ALA A 76 -19.74 -28.99 9.03
CA ALA A 76 -19.90 -29.40 10.42
C ALA A 76 -21.38 -29.50 10.83
N ASN A 77 -22.19 -28.48 10.51
CA ASN A 77 -23.63 -28.50 10.83
C ASN A 77 -24.38 -29.59 10.06
N LYS A 78 -24.01 -29.83 8.80
CA LYS A 78 -24.54 -30.92 8.00
C LYS A 78 -24.23 -32.28 8.62
N ALA A 79 -22.98 -32.49 9.06
CA ALA A 79 -22.57 -33.72 9.74
C ALA A 79 -23.32 -33.92 11.07
N LEU A 80 -23.47 -32.87 11.87
CA LEU A 80 -24.24 -32.90 13.13
C LEU A 80 -25.72 -33.19 12.93
N ALA A 81 -26.31 -32.79 11.80
CA ALA A 81 -27.70 -33.14 11.45
C ALA A 81 -27.86 -34.59 10.94
N GLY A 82 -26.74 -35.29 10.66
CA GLY A 82 -26.71 -36.64 10.12
C GLY A 82 -26.49 -37.74 11.15
N THR A 83 -26.04 -38.89 10.65
CA THR A 83 -25.72 -40.11 11.40
C THR A 83 -24.36 -40.01 12.09
N THR A 84 -24.07 -40.92 13.02
CA THR A 84 -22.76 -41.05 13.66
C THR A 84 -21.65 -41.21 12.62
N GLU A 85 -21.91 -41.99 11.57
CA GLU A 85 -21.00 -42.21 10.45
C GLU A 85 -20.75 -40.93 9.65
N ASP A 86 -21.73 -40.04 9.50
CA ASP A 86 -21.55 -38.73 8.87
C ASP A 86 -20.61 -37.83 9.69
N VAL A 87 -20.82 -37.78 11.02
CA VAL A 87 -19.94 -37.05 11.95
C VAL A 87 -18.52 -37.60 11.90
N ARG A 88 -18.35 -38.93 11.92
CA ARG A 88 -17.04 -39.59 11.81
C ARG A 88 -16.37 -39.29 10.47
N THR A 89 -17.11 -39.33 9.37
CA THR A 89 -16.59 -39.06 8.03
C THR A 89 -16.14 -37.61 7.87
N PHE A 90 -16.91 -36.67 8.42
CA PHE A 90 -16.52 -35.28 8.50
C PHE A 90 -15.20 -35.10 9.26
N LEU A 91 -15.06 -35.66 10.45
CA LEU A 91 -13.83 -35.54 11.24
C LEU A 91 -12.61 -36.19 10.57
N LYS A 92 -12.80 -37.30 9.85
CA LYS A 92 -11.72 -38.00 9.14
C LYS A 92 -11.21 -37.26 7.90
N THR A 93 -12.12 -36.73 7.08
CA THR A 93 -11.76 -36.20 5.75
C THR A 93 -12.50 -34.90 5.40
N GLY A 94 -13.76 -34.77 5.80
CA GLY A 94 -14.59 -33.59 5.48
C GLY A 94 -14.04 -32.28 6.04
N LEU A 95 -13.51 -32.29 7.26
CA LEU A 95 -12.95 -31.12 7.93
C LEU A 95 -11.77 -30.54 7.13
N ALA A 96 -10.81 -31.40 6.76
CA ALA A 96 -9.64 -30.99 6.01
C ALA A 96 -10.01 -30.41 4.64
N LYS A 97 -11.01 -31.01 3.96
CA LYS A 97 -11.54 -30.49 2.70
C LYS A 97 -12.22 -29.13 2.88
N ALA A 98 -13.08 -28.99 3.89
CA ALA A 98 -13.79 -27.75 4.15
C ALA A 98 -12.84 -26.61 4.54
N GLN A 99 -11.79 -26.90 5.33
CA GLN A 99 -10.72 -25.97 5.65
C GLN A 99 -9.94 -25.54 4.39
N ASP A 100 -9.63 -26.50 3.50
CA ASP A 100 -8.96 -26.21 2.24
C ASP A 100 -9.78 -25.28 1.33
N ASP A 101 -11.09 -25.51 1.24
CA ASP A 101 -12.00 -24.66 0.46
C ASP A 101 -12.13 -23.26 1.07
N ASP A 102 -12.20 -23.14 2.40
CA ASP A 102 -12.15 -21.86 3.10
C ASP A 102 -10.83 -21.11 2.84
N ASN A 103 -9.70 -21.82 2.83
CA ASN A 103 -8.39 -21.24 2.52
C ASN A 103 -8.31 -20.74 1.07
N LYS A 104 -8.82 -21.50 0.09
CA LYS A 104 -8.91 -21.02 -1.31
C LYS A 104 -9.72 -19.74 -1.40
N VAL A 105 -10.87 -19.68 -0.73
CA VAL A 105 -11.72 -18.49 -0.70
C VAL A 105 -10.99 -17.30 -0.05
N ALA A 106 -10.22 -17.52 1.01
CA ALA A 106 -9.41 -16.47 1.64
C ALA A 106 -8.36 -15.91 0.67
N ILE A 107 -7.65 -16.77 -0.06
CA ILE A 107 -6.64 -16.35 -1.05
C ILE A 107 -7.30 -15.63 -2.24
N LEU A 108 -8.44 -16.13 -2.73
CA LEU A 108 -9.18 -15.45 -3.79
C LEU A 108 -9.63 -14.05 -3.36
N LYS A 109 -10.08 -13.86 -2.11
CA LYS A 109 -10.40 -12.52 -1.58
C LYS A 109 -9.20 -11.58 -1.58
N ILE A 110 -8.00 -12.09 -1.24
CA ILE A 110 -6.76 -11.31 -1.34
C ILE A 110 -6.54 -10.87 -2.79
N LEU A 111 -6.69 -11.77 -3.76
CA LEU A 111 -6.56 -11.46 -5.19
C LEU A 111 -7.63 -10.46 -5.69
N PHE A 112 -8.87 -10.55 -5.22
CA PHE A 112 -9.93 -9.58 -5.53
C PHE A 112 -9.61 -8.17 -5.03
N GLY A 113 -8.78 -8.05 -4.00
CA GLY A 113 -8.23 -6.78 -3.52
C GLY A 113 -7.27 -6.10 -4.49
N LYS A 114 -6.96 -6.71 -5.64
CA LYS A 114 -5.98 -6.24 -6.65
C LYS A 114 -4.63 -5.92 -6.00
N PRO A 115 -4.01 -6.90 -5.34
CA PRO A 115 -2.78 -6.66 -4.61
C PRO A 115 -1.62 -6.44 -5.59
N GLY A 116 -0.43 -6.16 -5.07
CA GLY A 116 0.76 -5.99 -5.89
C GLY A 116 1.19 -7.28 -6.60
N LYS A 117 2.29 -7.18 -7.37
CA LYS A 117 2.74 -8.29 -8.22
C LYS A 117 3.31 -9.43 -7.39
N GLY A 118 4.00 -9.13 -6.28
CA GLY A 118 4.53 -10.12 -5.37
C GLY A 118 3.41 -10.94 -4.75
N VAL A 119 2.43 -10.28 -4.13
CA VAL A 119 1.26 -10.97 -3.54
C VAL A 119 0.50 -11.77 -4.60
N THR A 120 0.28 -11.20 -5.79
CA THR A 120 -0.43 -11.90 -6.87
C THR A 120 0.30 -13.19 -7.28
N ARG A 121 1.63 -13.13 -7.41
CA ARG A 121 2.48 -14.28 -7.76
C ARG A 121 2.39 -15.38 -6.71
N GLU A 122 2.62 -15.04 -5.45
CA GLU A 122 2.61 -16.02 -4.34
C GLU A 122 1.22 -16.60 -4.07
N ALA A 123 0.16 -15.78 -4.21
CA ALA A 123 -1.21 -16.23 -4.06
C ALA A 123 -1.61 -17.26 -5.13
N ASN A 124 -1.25 -17.01 -6.40
CA ASN A 124 -1.53 -17.97 -7.48
C ASN A 124 -0.73 -19.27 -7.29
N ALA A 125 0.55 -19.19 -6.92
CA ALA A 125 1.36 -20.37 -6.61
C ALA A 125 0.73 -21.22 -5.49
N ALA A 126 0.20 -20.58 -4.45
CA ALA A 126 -0.51 -21.28 -3.38
C ALA A 126 -1.84 -21.91 -3.84
N LEU A 127 -2.59 -21.24 -4.72
CA LEU A 127 -3.83 -21.79 -5.31
C LEU A 127 -3.56 -23.00 -6.21
N ASP A 128 -2.49 -22.96 -7.00
CA ASP A 128 -2.07 -24.04 -7.89
C ASP A 128 -1.43 -25.22 -7.13
N GLY A 129 -1.03 -25.00 -5.87
CA GLY A 129 -0.37 -25.98 -5.01
C GLY A 129 -1.31 -26.85 -4.17
N THR A 130 -0.74 -27.42 -3.12
CA THR A 130 -1.40 -28.30 -2.15
C THR A 130 -2.17 -27.52 -1.06
N PRO A 131 -3.04 -28.17 -0.27
CA PRO A 131 -3.63 -27.53 0.91
C PRO A 131 -2.59 -26.96 1.88
N ALA A 132 -1.44 -27.62 2.02
CA ALA A 132 -0.35 -27.15 2.87
C ALA A 132 0.26 -25.83 2.34
N ASP A 133 0.38 -25.67 1.02
CA ASP A 133 0.88 -24.44 0.39
C ASP A 133 -0.06 -23.25 0.64
N ARG A 134 -1.38 -23.50 0.59
CA ARG A 134 -2.40 -22.48 0.93
C ARG A 134 -2.30 -22.02 2.38
N VAL A 135 -2.13 -22.97 3.30
CA VAL A 135 -1.91 -22.67 4.71
C VAL A 135 -0.60 -21.90 4.91
N ALA A 136 0.50 -22.34 4.29
CA ALA A 136 1.80 -21.68 4.40
C ALA A 136 1.77 -20.24 3.89
N PHE A 137 1.08 -20.00 2.76
CA PHE A 137 0.85 -18.67 2.22
C PHE A 137 0.05 -17.80 3.19
N LEU A 138 -1.11 -18.27 3.67
CA LEU A 138 -1.94 -17.50 4.58
C LEU A 138 -1.25 -17.22 5.93
N ALA A 139 -0.45 -18.16 6.43
CA ALA A 139 0.25 -18.03 7.70
C ALA A 139 1.44 -17.05 7.63
N THR A 140 2.23 -17.10 6.54
CA THR A 140 3.47 -16.29 6.46
C THR A 140 3.78 -15.74 5.07
N GLY A 141 3.42 -16.46 4.00
CA GLY A 141 3.75 -16.06 2.63
C GLY A 141 3.11 -14.74 2.21
N PHE A 142 1.87 -14.49 2.62
CA PHE A 142 1.16 -13.25 2.32
C PHE A 142 1.90 -12.02 2.87
N ALA A 143 2.31 -12.05 4.14
CA ALA A 143 3.02 -10.94 4.77
C ALA A 143 4.37 -10.66 4.08
N LYS A 144 5.11 -11.71 3.71
CA LYS A 144 6.38 -11.58 2.97
C LYS A 144 6.18 -10.99 1.58
N ALA A 145 5.18 -11.47 0.85
CA ALA A 145 4.87 -10.99 -0.49
C ALA A 145 4.38 -9.53 -0.47
N GLN A 146 3.58 -9.17 0.54
CA GLN A 146 3.12 -7.79 0.75
C GLN A 146 4.30 -6.86 1.06
N ASP A 147 5.28 -7.34 1.82
CA ASP A 147 6.48 -6.58 2.14
C ASP A 147 7.37 -6.35 0.92
N GLU A 148 7.54 -7.36 0.06
CA GLU A 148 8.20 -7.21 -1.25
C GLU A 148 7.50 -6.13 -2.09
N ASP A 149 6.17 -6.19 -2.20
CA ASP A 149 5.39 -5.18 -2.92
C ASP A 149 5.56 -3.77 -2.33
N ASN A 150 5.63 -3.65 -1.00
CA ASN A 150 5.88 -2.37 -0.32
C ASN A 150 7.28 -1.83 -0.63
N MET A 151 8.32 -2.68 -0.60
CA MET A 151 9.67 -2.28 -0.98
C MET A 151 9.72 -1.76 -2.42
N VAL A 152 9.07 -2.47 -3.34
CA VAL A 152 8.98 -2.05 -4.75
C VAL A 152 8.21 -0.72 -4.88
N ALA A 153 7.13 -0.52 -4.13
CA ALA A 153 6.39 0.74 -4.13
C ALA A 153 7.27 1.92 -3.66
N ILE A 154 8.05 1.72 -2.61
CA ILE A 154 8.99 2.75 -2.10
C ILE A 154 10.12 3.00 -3.11
N GLY A 155 10.64 1.94 -3.74
CA GLY A 155 11.63 2.07 -4.82
C GLY A 155 11.11 2.93 -5.98
N ARG A 156 9.86 2.72 -6.42
CA ARG A 156 9.24 3.56 -7.46
C ARG A 156 9.14 5.02 -7.06
N ILE A 157 8.89 5.32 -5.79
CA ILE A 157 8.90 6.70 -5.27
C ILE A 157 10.32 7.27 -5.38
N LEU A 158 11.34 6.55 -4.89
CA LEU A 158 12.73 7.03 -4.93
C LEU A 158 13.25 7.34 -6.34
N PHE A 159 12.92 6.47 -7.30
CA PHE A 159 13.38 6.57 -8.69
C PHE A 159 12.36 7.23 -9.64
N ALA A 160 11.38 7.95 -9.10
CA ALA A 160 10.45 8.72 -9.91
C ALA A 160 11.18 9.79 -10.75
N ASN A 161 10.61 10.13 -11.90
CA ASN A 161 11.05 11.21 -12.77
C ASN A 161 9.93 12.26 -12.88
N PRO A 162 10.14 13.53 -12.47
CA PRO A 162 11.38 14.12 -11.95
C PRO A 162 11.83 13.54 -10.61
N SER A 163 13.14 13.65 -10.32
CA SER A 163 13.75 13.11 -9.10
C SER A 163 13.08 13.66 -7.84
N THR A 164 12.88 12.79 -6.86
CA THR A 164 12.28 13.15 -5.57
C THR A 164 13.15 14.11 -4.76
N GLY A 165 12.49 14.89 -3.91
CA GLY A 165 13.14 15.82 -3.00
C GLY A 165 13.92 15.14 -1.88
N LYS A 166 14.63 15.96 -1.09
CA LYS A 166 15.59 15.47 -0.10
C LYS A 166 14.89 14.81 1.08
N ALA A 167 13.75 15.35 1.52
CA ALA A 167 12.98 14.79 2.61
C ALA A 167 12.38 13.44 2.21
N VAL A 168 11.76 13.34 1.03
CA VAL A 168 11.23 12.07 0.52
C VAL A 168 12.34 11.02 0.42
N LYS A 169 13.52 11.37 -0.09
CA LYS A 169 14.66 10.45 -0.14
C LYS A 169 15.11 9.99 1.24
N ARG A 170 15.18 10.89 2.21
CA ARG A 170 15.57 10.58 3.60
C ARG A 170 14.60 9.57 4.22
N GLU A 171 13.30 9.88 4.20
CA GLU A 171 12.27 9.06 4.83
C GLU A 171 12.06 7.72 4.12
N ALA A 172 12.14 7.70 2.79
CA ALA A 172 12.04 6.46 2.01
C ALA A 172 13.21 5.50 2.29
N ASN A 173 14.45 6.01 2.36
CA ASN A 173 15.61 5.19 2.70
C ASN A 173 15.54 4.68 4.15
N ALA A 174 15.07 5.51 5.09
CA ALA A 174 14.84 5.06 6.47
C ALA A 174 13.83 3.90 6.51
N ALA A 175 12.73 4.00 5.77
CA ALA A 175 11.74 2.93 5.67
C ALA A 175 12.28 1.64 5.01
N LEU A 176 13.07 1.77 3.94
CA LEU A 176 13.70 0.61 3.28
C LEU A 176 14.72 -0.10 4.17
N ASN A 177 15.47 0.65 4.98
CA ASN A 177 16.44 0.10 5.92
C ASN A 177 15.79 -0.42 7.23
N GLY A 178 14.50 -0.17 7.41
CA GLY A 178 13.72 -0.56 8.59
C GLY A 178 12.99 -1.89 8.45
N THR A 179 11.97 -2.04 9.30
CA THR A 179 11.08 -3.20 9.37
C THR A 179 9.93 -3.12 8.34
N PRO A 180 9.19 -4.21 8.10
CA PRO A 180 7.96 -4.15 7.31
C PRO A 180 6.95 -3.11 7.83
N ALA A 181 6.89 -2.91 9.15
CA ALA A 181 6.02 -1.89 9.75
C ALA A 181 6.45 -0.47 9.38
N ASP A 182 7.75 -0.20 9.28
CA ASP A 182 8.27 1.10 8.85
C ASP A 182 7.92 1.41 7.39
N ARG A 183 7.99 0.40 6.52
CA ARG A 183 7.57 0.51 5.11
C ARG A 183 6.07 0.81 4.98
N ILE A 184 5.25 0.13 5.78
CA ILE A 184 3.80 0.40 5.84
C ILE A 184 3.55 1.83 6.36
N ALA A 185 4.20 2.24 7.43
CA ALA A 185 4.02 3.57 8.02
C ALA A 185 4.43 4.70 7.05
N PHE A 186 5.52 4.50 6.31
CA PHE A 186 5.97 5.43 5.28
C PHE A 186 4.94 5.54 4.15
N LEU A 187 4.49 4.41 3.59
CA LEU A 187 3.50 4.41 2.51
C LEU A 187 2.15 4.98 2.96
N ALA A 188 1.74 4.73 4.21
CA ALA A 188 0.47 5.21 4.74
C ALA A 188 0.46 6.73 5.00
N THR A 189 1.53 7.28 5.59
CA THR A 189 1.57 8.70 5.98
C THR A 189 2.92 9.39 5.82
N GLY A 190 4.04 8.66 5.95
CA GLY A 190 5.38 9.26 5.91
C GLY A 190 5.70 9.93 4.59
N PHE A 191 5.31 9.33 3.46
CA PHE A 191 5.52 9.89 2.13
C PHE A 191 4.87 11.27 1.97
N ALA A 192 3.60 11.42 2.39
CA ALA A 192 2.88 12.68 2.27
C ALA A 192 3.52 13.80 3.12
N LYS A 193 3.98 13.46 4.33
CA LYS A 193 4.69 14.40 5.21
C LYS A 193 6.03 14.84 4.61
N ALA A 194 6.80 13.89 4.10
CA ALA A 194 8.09 14.17 3.47
C ALA A 194 7.93 15.03 2.20
N GLN A 195 6.92 14.73 1.38
CA GLN A 195 6.60 15.53 0.20
C GLN A 195 6.19 16.97 0.57
N ASP A 196 5.48 17.15 1.68
CA ASP A 196 5.12 18.47 2.18
C ASP A 196 6.34 19.29 2.62
N GLU A 197 7.30 18.66 3.30
CA GLU A 197 8.57 19.27 3.66
C GLU A 197 9.33 19.73 2.41
N ASP A 198 9.45 18.85 1.40
CA ASP A 198 10.10 19.19 0.14
C ASP A 198 9.37 20.33 -0.60
N ASN A 199 8.03 20.36 -0.57
CA ASN A 199 7.24 21.43 -1.16
C ASN A 199 7.48 22.78 -0.46
N LYS A 200 7.51 22.80 0.88
CA LYS A 200 7.84 24.03 1.64
C LYS A 200 9.21 24.56 1.26
N VAL A 201 10.21 23.68 1.16
CA VAL A 201 11.56 24.04 0.74
C VAL A 201 11.57 24.59 -0.70
N ALA A 202 10.83 23.96 -1.62
CA ALA A 202 10.72 24.43 -2.99
C ALA A 202 10.10 25.83 -3.08
N ILE A 203 9.04 26.10 -2.32
CA ILE A 203 8.41 27.43 -2.26
C ILE A 203 9.35 28.46 -1.61
N GLY A 204 10.07 28.09 -0.55
CA GLY A 204 11.10 28.94 0.04
C GLY A 204 12.17 29.34 -0.97
N ARG A 205 12.66 28.41 -1.79
CA ARG A 205 13.63 28.71 -2.86
C ARG A 205 13.08 29.68 -3.90
N ILE A 206 11.79 29.62 -4.21
CA ILE A 206 11.14 30.58 -5.12
C ILE A 206 11.09 31.98 -4.48
N LEU A 207 10.71 32.08 -3.21
CA LEU A 207 10.62 33.35 -2.48
C LEU A 207 11.98 34.06 -2.35
N PHE A 208 13.03 33.30 -2.09
CA PHE A 208 14.39 33.80 -1.88
C PHE A 208 15.28 33.67 -3.12
N ALA A 209 14.70 33.50 -4.30
CA ALA A 209 15.44 33.47 -5.55
C ALA A 209 16.19 34.80 -5.80
N ASN A 210 17.31 34.73 -6.51
CA ASN A 210 18.07 35.87 -6.99
C ASN A 210 18.20 35.77 -8.52
N PRO A 211 17.65 36.72 -9.31
CA PRO A 211 16.97 37.95 -8.89
C PRO A 211 15.66 37.70 -8.12
N SER A 212 15.26 38.68 -7.30
CA SER A 212 14.07 38.58 -6.45
C SER A 212 12.82 38.36 -7.30
N THR A 213 11.94 37.47 -6.84
CA THR A 213 10.67 37.22 -7.53
C THR A 213 9.69 38.39 -7.39
N GLY A 214 8.73 38.45 -8.30
CA GLY A 214 7.75 39.54 -8.39
C GLY A 214 6.72 39.53 -7.26
N LYS A 215 5.85 40.54 -7.24
CA LYS A 215 4.92 40.79 -6.13
C LYS A 215 3.82 39.74 -6.10
N ALA A 216 3.30 39.34 -7.25
CA ALA A 216 2.27 38.32 -7.35
C ALA A 216 2.83 36.96 -6.91
N VAL A 217 4.02 36.56 -7.38
CA VAL A 217 4.65 35.31 -6.93
C VAL A 217 4.87 35.31 -5.42
N LYS A 218 5.36 36.41 -4.82
CA LYS A 218 5.50 36.51 -3.36
C LYS A 218 4.17 36.34 -2.62
N ARG A 219 3.12 36.97 -3.10
CA ARG A 219 1.77 36.90 -2.50
C ARG A 219 1.24 35.47 -2.52
N GLU A 220 1.23 34.83 -3.68
CA GLU A 220 0.69 33.48 -3.84
C GLU A 220 1.54 32.41 -3.15
N ALA A 221 2.87 32.58 -3.13
CA ALA A 221 3.78 31.68 -2.41
C ALA A 221 3.55 31.73 -0.90
N ASN A 222 3.39 32.92 -0.30
CA ASN A 222 3.09 33.05 1.13
C ASN A 222 1.72 32.46 1.47
N ALA A 223 0.69 32.74 0.66
CA ALA A 223 -0.63 32.15 0.84
C ALA A 223 -0.58 30.61 0.82
N ALA A 224 0.24 30.02 -0.07
CA ALA A 224 0.44 28.58 -0.10
C ALA A 224 1.19 28.04 1.14
N LEU A 225 2.19 28.77 1.65
CA LEU A 225 2.91 28.38 2.86
C LEU A 225 2.03 28.41 4.11
N ASP A 226 1.17 29.42 4.23
CA ASP A 226 0.21 29.58 5.34
C ASP A 226 -0.95 28.57 5.26
N GLY A 227 -1.15 27.95 4.10
CA GLY A 227 -2.20 26.96 3.85
C GLY A 227 -1.85 25.51 4.18
N THR A 228 -2.59 24.60 3.56
CA THR A 228 -2.47 23.15 3.69
C THR A 228 -1.41 22.55 2.76
N PRO A 229 -1.01 21.27 2.93
CA PRO A 229 -0.16 20.58 1.96
C PRO A 229 -0.72 20.58 0.52
N ALA A 230 -2.06 20.60 0.39
CA ALA A 230 -2.73 20.69 -0.89
C ALA A 230 -2.52 22.05 -1.56
N ASP A 231 -2.50 23.14 -0.78
CA ASP A 231 -2.29 24.50 -1.30
C ASP A 231 -0.86 24.68 -1.80
N ARG A 232 0.14 24.16 -1.06
CA ARG A 232 1.54 24.12 -1.52
C ARG A 232 1.70 23.33 -2.81
N THR A 233 1.04 22.19 -2.90
CA THR A 233 1.05 21.38 -4.13
C THR A 233 0.38 22.10 -5.30
N ALA A 234 -0.76 22.76 -5.06
CA ALA A 234 -1.49 23.51 -6.08
C ALA A 234 -0.68 24.71 -6.60
N PHE A 235 -0.02 25.43 -5.69
CA PHE A 235 0.86 26.53 -6.05
C PHE A 235 2.01 26.05 -6.94
N LEU A 236 2.75 25.01 -6.52
CA LEU A 236 3.87 24.49 -7.30
C LEU A 236 3.43 23.90 -8.66
N LYS A 237 2.24 23.32 -8.74
CA LYS A 237 1.73 22.70 -9.98
C LYS A 237 1.21 23.73 -10.98
N ALA A 238 0.57 24.80 -10.53
CA ALA A 238 -0.11 25.74 -11.41
C ALA A 238 -0.05 27.20 -10.93
N GLY A 239 -0.16 27.44 -9.63
CA GLY A 239 -0.21 28.80 -9.07
C GLY A 239 1.02 29.65 -9.38
N LEU A 240 2.22 29.05 -9.34
CA LEU A 240 3.48 29.74 -9.67
C LEU A 240 3.43 30.34 -11.08
N ARG A 241 2.99 29.56 -12.07
CA ARG A 241 2.93 29.99 -13.47
C ARG A 241 1.95 31.15 -13.67
N LEU A 242 0.81 31.11 -12.97
CA LEU A 242 -0.20 32.17 -13.03
C LEU A 242 0.31 33.45 -12.35
N ALA A 243 0.95 33.32 -11.20
CA ALA A 243 1.53 34.44 -10.49
C ALA A 243 2.67 35.09 -11.28
N GLN A 244 3.51 34.29 -11.94
CA GLN A 244 4.54 34.79 -12.87
C GLN A 244 3.92 35.56 -14.04
N ALA A 245 2.81 35.07 -14.61
CA ALA A 245 2.13 35.79 -15.68
C ALA A 245 1.57 37.14 -15.24
N GLU A 246 1.08 37.26 -14.00
CA GLU A 246 0.65 38.54 -13.43
C GLU A 246 1.83 39.51 -13.30
N ASP A 247 2.96 39.05 -12.77
CA ASP A 247 4.17 39.85 -12.67
C ASP A 247 4.72 40.26 -14.06
N ASP A 248 4.76 39.33 -15.02
CA ASP A 248 5.22 39.60 -16.39
C ASP A 248 4.29 40.62 -17.09
N ARG A 249 2.96 40.57 -16.87
CA ARG A 249 2.01 41.58 -17.38
C ARG A 249 2.30 42.98 -16.84
N VAL A 250 2.64 43.07 -15.55
CA VAL A 250 3.03 44.34 -14.93
C VAL A 250 4.32 44.88 -15.57
N ASP A 251 5.28 44.01 -15.86
CA ASP A 251 6.53 44.39 -16.52
C ASP A 251 6.29 44.86 -17.97
N VAL A 252 5.41 44.18 -18.73
CA VAL A 252 4.97 44.64 -20.06
C VAL A 252 4.32 46.02 -19.98
N GLY A 253 3.43 46.23 -19.00
CA GLY A 253 2.81 47.54 -18.77
C GLY A 253 3.84 48.63 -18.47
N ARG A 254 4.90 48.31 -17.70
CA ARG A 254 6.00 49.25 -17.43
C ARG A 254 6.81 49.59 -18.68
N ILE A 255 7.02 48.62 -19.57
CA ILE A 255 7.65 48.84 -20.88
C ILE A 255 6.78 49.79 -21.71
N LEU A 256 5.48 49.53 -21.84
CA LEU A 256 4.54 50.38 -22.58
C LEU A 256 4.50 51.83 -22.08
N ALA A 257 4.65 52.03 -20.77
CA ALA A 257 4.66 53.35 -20.13
C ALA A 257 6.02 54.08 -20.22
N ARG A 258 7.07 53.45 -20.76
CA ARG A 258 8.42 54.02 -20.81
C ARG A 258 8.48 55.22 -21.79
N PRO A 259 8.91 56.41 -21.34
CA PRO A 259 9.13 57.54 -22.24
C PRO A 259 10.19 57.18 -23.31
N GLY A 260 9.92 57.52 -24.57
CA GLY A 260 10.85 57.28 -25.68
C GLY A 260 10.96 55.83 -26.16
N ILE A 261 10.04 54.94 -25.77
CA ILE A 261 9.94 53.58 -26.34
C ILE A 261 9.71 53.64 -27.87
N SER A 262 10.41 52.78 -28.62
CA SER A 262 10.26 52.67 -30.08
C SER A 262 8.88 52.16 -30.47
N ASP A 263 8.42 52.52 -31.67
CA ASP A 263 7.11 52.06 -32.17
C ASP A 263 7.07 50.55 -32.34
N ALA A 264 8.18 49.93 -32.77
CA ALA A 264 8.32 48.49 -32.91
C ALA A 264 8.19 47.77 -31.55
N LEU A 265 8.89 48.24 -30.52
CA LEU A 265 8.81 47.66 -29.18
C LEU A 265 7.43 47.88 -28.55
N ARG A 266 6.81 49.04 -28.78
CA ARG A 266 5.43 49.32 -28.33
C ARG A 266 4.44 48.35 -28.98
N ALA A 267 4.52 48.15 -30.29
CA ALA A 267 3.64 47.22 -31.01
C ALA A 267 3.82 45.78 -30.52
N ALA A 268 5.06 45.34 -30.31
CA ALA A 268 5.36 44.01 -29.79
C ALA A 268 4.82 43.79 -28.36
N ALA A 269 4.99 44.77 -27.47
CA ALA A 269 4.46 44.73 -26.11
C ALA A 269 2.92 44.69 -26.09
N GLN A 270 2.26 45.50 -26.92
CA GLN A 270 0.79 45.54 -27.02
C GLN A 270 0.20 44.20 -27.50
N LYS A 271 0.95 43.47 -28.34
CA LYS A 271 0.52 42.15 -28.83
C LYS A 271 0.46 41.09 -27.73
N VAL A 272 1.36 41.16 -26.73
CA VAL A 272 1.51 40.11 -25.72
C VAL A 272 0.86 40.46 -24.37
N VAL A 273 0.53 41.73 -24.11
CA VAL A 273 0.00 42.17 -22.80
C VAL A 273 -1.24 41.40 -22.36
N ASP A 274 -2.08 41.00 -23.32
CA ASP A 274 -3.27 40.18 -23.09
C ASP A 274 -3.09 38.70 -23.45
N GLY A 275 -1.88 38.31 -23.83
CA GLY A 275 -1.52 36.96 -24.24
C GLY A 275 -1.41 35.94 -23.10
N THR A 276 -1.01 34.74 -23.49
CA THR A 276 -0.76 33.62 -22.58
C THR A 276 0.43 33.88 -21.65
N PRO A 277 0.50 33.21 -20.48
CA PRO A 277 1.69 33.24 -19.61
C PRO A 277 3.00 32.99 -20.37
N GLU A 278 2.97 32.09 -21.35
CA GLU A 278 4.13 31.72 -22.15
C GLU A 278 4.54 32.85 -23.11
N GLU A 279 3.59 33.54 -23.73
CA GLU A 279 3.86 34.71 -24.61
C GLU A 279 4.42 35.90 -23.81
N LEU A 280 3.84 36.18 -22.65
CA LEU A 280 4.33 37.21 -21.73
C LEU A 280 5.76 36.92 -21.31
N ARG A 281 6.00 35.69 -20.85
CA ARG A 281 7.32 35.27 -20.38
C ARG A 281 8.36 35.34 -21.48
N TYR A 282 8.01 34.85 -22.68
CA TYR A 282 8.89 34.92 -23.84
C TYR A 282 9.23 36.36 -24.21
N PHE A 283 8.25 37.26 -24.23
CA PHE A 283 8.48 38.66 -24.55
C PHE A 283 9.40 39.34 -23.53
N ILE A 284 9.16 39.16 -22.23
CA ILE A 284 9.99 39.74 -21.17
C ILE A 284 11.42 39.17 -21.18
N THR A 285 11.59 37.90 -21.51
CA THR A 285 12.93 37.27 -21.44
C THR A 285 13.75 37.42 -22.72
N ILE A 286 13.10 37.39 -23.88
CA ILE A 286 13.76 37.31 -25.20
C ILE A 286 13.16 38.33 -26.17
N GLY A 287 11.84 38.31 -26.37
CA GLY A 287 11.19 39.00 -27.49
C GLY A 287 11.40 40.52 -27.50
N GLN A 288 11.47 41.17 -26.34
CA GLN A 288 11.71 42.62 -26.25
C GLN A 288 13.09 43.06 -26.77
N TYR A 289 14.06 42.15 -26.89
CA TYR A 289 15.42 42.44 -27.35
C TYR A 289 15.63 42.14 -28.85
N GLN A 290 14.60 41.64 -29.53
CA GLN A 290 14.64 41.27 -30.95
C GLN A 290 13.96 42.30 -31.87
N VAL A 291 13.41 43.37 -31.30
CA VAL A 291 12.60 44.39 -31.97
C VAL A 291 13.24 45.77 -31.97
#